data_AF-A0A1G5BZY2-F1
#
_entry.id   AF-A0A1G5BZY2-F1
#
_cell.length_a   1.000
_cell.length_b   1.000
_cell.length_c   1.000
_cell.angle_alpha   90.00
_cell.angle_beta   90.00
_cell.angle_gamma   90.00
#
_symmetry.space_group_name_H-M   'P 1'
#
loop_
_entity.id
_entity.type
_entity.pdbx_description
1 polymer ?
#
loop_
_entity_poly.entity_id
_entity_poly.type
_entity_poly.pdbx_seq_one_letter_code
_entity_poly.pdbx_strand_id
1 'polypeptide(L)'
;MSDPAKKKLSKEFKVYVFSRVGLAVIATLVVLWGGAKLFYFFTGSDNNPSPYHQAVEKNPTLKTADNALKKMLDTSHAADTTPGTQPHDSEATASAAHGTADIAHGTPADPHSAAPSHETAAAKDPESTLHVDTQGHEASTKGSHSSLEQDVADLFPNAVRGTAFVTALIEPLDYELSQRSLGWRPNDVFTLFTDNVENHQLGVLEVTRRTTEKLVERIARTGSTIKFDKNLNLARAKFNNDPKKYWLPAPEKSYAQAIEELKTYRERLNTNKATFHSRADNLIPLLSSYENLLGDCDDDLVKTHEESGAPVSTFKADDYFYYAQGVSSAMATILEAVMVDFAPVLDSRGAANDLHHAVLMLQHATELDPFVVQESDYSGFFANHRANMAAFISHARAYIQFVIKTMST
;
A
#
# COMPACT_ATOMS: atom_id res chain seq x y z
N MET A 1 -41.48 -67.19 -15.53
CA MET A 1 -42.00 -66.23 -16.52
C MET A 1 -42.01 -64.84 -15.89
N SER A 2 -41.17 -63.93 -16.37
CA SER A 2 -41.16 -62.53 -15.94
C SER A 2 -42.22 -61.77 -16.75
N ASP A 3 -43.18 -61.16 -16.07
CA ASP A 3 -44.29 -60.42 -16.67
C ASP A 3 -43.79 -59.27 -17.58
N PRO A 4 -44.08 -59.31 -18.90
CA PRO A 4 -43.60 -58.31 -19.85
C PRO A 4 -44.14 -56.91 -19.58
N ALA A 5 -45.29 -56.78 -18.91
CA ALA A 5 -45.89 -55.49 -18.55
C ALA A 5 -45.08 -54.76 -17.46
N LYS A 6 -44.60 -55.48 -16.44
CA LYS A 6 -43.75 -54.91 -15.38
C LYS A 6 -42.39 -54.45 -15.92
N LYS A 7 -41.84 -55.18 -16.89
CA LYS A 7 -40.55 -54.82 -17.52
C LYS A 7 -40.67 -53.54 -18.34
N LYS A 8 -41.79 -53.34 -19.04
CA LYS A 8 -42.09 -52.12 -19.80
C LYS A 8 -42.29 -50.90 -18.88
N LEU A 9 -43.09 -51.03 -17.81
CA LEU A 9 -43.28 -49.96 -16.82
C LEU A 9 -41.96 -49.53 -16.15
N SER A 10 -41.07 -50.49 -15.83
CA SER A 10 -39.76 -50.17 -15.23
C SER A 10 -38.83 -49.41 -16.17
N LYS A 11 -38.96 -49.65 -17.49
CA LYS A 11 -38.15 -48.99 -18.52
C LYS A 11 -38.66 -47.57 -18.77
N GLU A 12 -39.97 -47.39 -18.86
CA GLU A 12 -40.59 -46.07 -19.00
C GLU A 12 -40.40 -45.21 -17.74
N PHE A 13 -40.51 -45.80 -16.55
CA PHE A 13 -40.20 -45.11 -15.29
C PHE A 13 -38.73 -44.68 -15.19
N LYS A 14 -37.78 -45.54 -15.57
CA LYS A 14 -36.35 -45.17 -15.61
C LYS A 14 -36.09 -44.05 -16.61
N VAL A 15 -36.68 -44.08 -17.79
CA VAL A 15 -36.55 -43.02 -18.81
C VAL A 15 -37.16 -41.70 -18.30
N TYR A 16 -38.32 -41.77 -17.63
CA TYR A 16 -38.98 -40.61 -17.06
C TYR A 16 -38.17 -39.95 -15.92
N VAL A 17 -37.67 -40.75 -14.97
CA VAL A 17 -36.86 -40.27 -13.86
C VAL A 17 -35.52 -39.73 -14.36
N PHE A 18 -34.85 -40.42 -15.28
CA PHE A 18 -33.56 -39.97 -15.82
C PHE A 18 -33.71 -38.66 -16.61
N SER A 19 -34.79 -38.50 -17.37
CA SER A 19 -35.07 -37.27 -18.11
C SER A 19 -35.33 -36.07 -17.20
N ARG A 20 -36.14 -36.24 -16.14
CA ARG A 20 -36.49 -35.13 -15.24
C ARG A 20 -35.42 -34.81 -14.20
N VAL A 21 -34.75 -35.82 -13.66
CA VAL A 21 -33.61 -35.61 -12.75
C VAL A 21 -32.43 -35.02 -13.50
N GLY A 22 -32.17 -35.47 -14.73
CA GLY A 22 -31.15 -34.87 -15.61
C GLY A 22 -31.44 -33.40 -15.92
N LEU A 23 -32.68 -33.06 -16.27
CA LEU A 23 -33.11 -31.67 -16.47
C LEU A 23 -32.99 -30.81 -15.21
N ALA A 24 -33.34 -31.36 -14.04
CA ALA A 24 -33.19 -30.65 -12.76
C ALA A 24 -31.71 -30.37 -12.45
N VAL A 25 -30.83 -31.37 -12.61
CA VAL A 25 -29.38 -31.19 -12.40
C VAL A 25 -28.80 -30.19 -13.38
N ILE A 26 -29.18 -30.23 -14.66
CA ILE A 26 -28.74 -29.25 -15.66
C ILE A 26 -29.25 -27.84 -15.30
N ALA A 27 -30.51 -27.71 -14.88
CA ALA A 27 -31.05 -26.42 -14.45
C ALA A 27 -30.31 -25.88 -13.22
N THR A 28 -29.99 -26.73 -12.22
CA THR A 28 -29.20 -26.33 -11.06
C THR A 28 -27.77 -25.95 -11.46
N LEU A 29 -27.15 -26.67 -12.38
CA LEU A 29 -25.83 -26.34 -12.91
C LEU A 29 -25.85 -25.03 -13.72
N VAL A 30 -26.91 -24.75 -14.47
CA VAL A 30 -27.07 -23.48 -15.21
C VAL A 30 -27.33 -22.32 -14.25
N VAL A 31 -28.08 -22.53 -13.16
CA VAL A 31 -28.29 -21.53 -12.11
C VAL A 31 -27.01 -21.30 -11.30
N LEU A 32 -26.26 -22.35 -10.96
CA LEU A 32 -24.94 -22.23 -10.33
C LEU A 32 -23.91 -21.57 -11.26
N TRP A 33 -23.90 -21.94 -12.54
CA TRP A 33 -23.01 -21.35 -13.53
C TRP A 33 -23.38 -19.90 -13.84
N GLY A 34 -24.67 -19.58 -13.99
CA GLY A 34 -25.18 -18.24 -14.18
C GLY A 34 -24.97 -17.37 -12.93
N GLY A 35 -25.19 -17.93 -11.74
CA GLY A 35 -24.91 -17.28 -10.46
C GLY A 35 -23.42 -17.04 -10.26
N ALA A 36 -22.55 -18.01 -10.58
CA ALA A 36 -21.10 -17.85 -10.54
C ALA A 36 -20.60 -16.85 -11.59
N LYS A 37 -21.19 -16.82 -12.80
CA LYS A 37 -20.85 -15.83 -13.85
C LYS A 37 -21.33 -14.43 -13.49
N LEU A 38 -22.53 -14.31 -12.92
CA LEU A 38 -23.07 -13.04 -12.45
C LEU A 38 -22.25 -12.53 -11.26
N PHE A 39 -21.92 -13.41 -10.32
CA PHE A 39 -21.03 -13.11 -9.20
C PHE A 39 -19.64 -12.71 -9.70
N TYR A 40 -19.00 -13.48 -10.57
CA TYR A 40 -17.70 -13.14 -11.18
C TYR A 40 -17.74 -11.82 -11.97
N PHE A 41 -18.86 -11.50 -12.62
CA PHE A 41 -19.07 -10.22 -13.29
C PHE A 41 -19.21 -9.04 -12.30
N PHE A 42 -19.77 -9.26 -11.11
CA PHE A 42 -19.93 -8.23 -10.08
C PHE A 42 -18.71 -8.11 -9.15
N THR A 43 -18.01 -9.20 -8.86
CA THR A 43 -16.81 -9.23 -8.01
C THR A 43 -15.53 -8.99 -8.77
N GLY A 44 -15.54 -9.08 -10.11
CA GLY A 44 -14.51 -8.51 -10.98
C GLY A 44 -13.08 -8.73 -10.51
N SER A 45 -12.72 -9.95 -10.09
CA SER A 45 -11.34 -10.42 -10.18
C SER A 45 -11.11 -10.74 -11.66
N ASP A 46 -11.01 -9.69 -12.46
CA ASP A 46 -10.36 -9.84 -13.75
C ASP A 46 -8.98 -10.43 -13.44
N ASN A 47 -8.53 -11.42 -14.21
CA ASN A 47 -7.10 -11.77 -14.30
C ASN A 47 -6.24 -10.60 -14.85
N ASN A 48 -6.77 -9.39 -14.77
CA ASN A 48 -6.06 -8.18 -15.04
C ASN A 48 -5.05 -7.97 -13.92
N PRO A 49 -3.85 -7.48 -14.27
CA PRO A 49 -2.90 -7.02 -13.27
C PRO A 49 -3.59 -6.04 -12.31
N SER A 50 -3.17 -5.99 -11.03
CA SER A 50 -3.71 -5.03 -10.05
C SER A 50 -3.80 -3.63 -10.68
N PRO A 51 -4.76 -2.76 -10.29
CA PRO A 51 -4.90 -1.41 -10.88
C PRO A 51 -3.57 -0.66 -11.01
N TYR A 52 -2.67 -0.89 -10.03
CA TYR A 52 -1.25 -0.58 -10.04
C TYR A 52 -0.49 -1.12 -11.27
N HIS A 53 -0.42 -2.43 -11.50
CA HIS A 53 0.27 -3.02 -12.65
C HIS A 53 -0.31 -2.61 -14.01
N GLN A 54 -1.63 -2.37 -14.10
CA GLN A 54 -2.22 -1.84 -15.32
C GLN A 54 -1.81 -0.39 -15.57
N ALA A 55 -1.74 0.45 -14.53
CA ALA A 55 -1.27 1.83 -14.64
C ALA A 55 0.22 1.86 -15.04
N VAL A 56 1.06 1.05 -14.37
CA VAL A 56 2.48 0.88 -14.70
C VAL A 56 2.63 0.36 -16.13
N GLU A 57 1.89 -0.68 -16.55
CA GLU A 57 2.02 -1.25 -17.89
C GLU A 57 1.55 -0.30 -19.01
N LYS A 58 0.49 0.47 -18.77
CA LYS A 58 -0.04 1.45 -19.72
C LYS A 58 0.80 2.72 -19.79
N ASN A 59 1.65 2.99 -18.80
CA ASN A 59 2.54 4.12 -18.77
C ASN A 59 3.99 3.71 -19.07
N PRO A 60 4.50 3.97 -20.29
CA PRO A 60 5.86 3.61 -20.68
C PRO A 60 6.92 4.15 -19.73
N THR A 61 6.65 5.29 -19.07
CA THR A 61 7.57 5.94 -18.13
C THR A 61 7.63 5.16 -16.81
N LEU A 62 6.48 4.79 -16.25
CA LEU A 62 6.44 3.98 -15.03
C LEU A 62 6.91 2.55 -15.28
N LYS A 63 6.51 1.93 -16.39
CA LYS A 63 7.01 0.58 -16.78
C LYS A 63 8.53 0.56 -16.91
N THR A 64 9.10 1.58 -17.52
CA THR A 64 10.56 1.65 -17.72
C THR A 64 11.25 1.95 -16.39
N ALA A 65 10.66 2.79 -15.53
CA ALA A 65 11.17 3.06 -14.19
C ALA A 65 11.12 1.84 -13.26
N ASP A 66 10.03 1.07 -13.28
CA ASP A 66 9.89 -0.18 -12.52
C ASP A 66 10.92 -1.22 -12.98
N ASN A 67 11.06 -1.44 -14.30
CA ASN A 67 12.05 -2.37 -14.85
C ASN A 67 13.50 -1.94 -14.57
N ALA A 68 13.76 -0.64 -14.63
CA ALA A 68 15.04 -0.06 -14.30
C ALA A 68 15.40 -0.23 -12.84
N LEU A 69 14.42 0.02 -11.98
CA LEU A 69 14.58 -0.12 -10.55
C LEU A 69 14.84 -1.58 -10.17
N LYS A 70 14.08 -2.51 -10.75
CA LYS A 70 14.32 -3.96 -10.61
C LYS A 70 15.76 -4.32 -11.04
N LYS A 71 16.22 -3.80 -12.17
CA LYS A 71 17.59 -4.03 -12.67
C LYS A 71 18.67 -3.47 -11.73
N MET A 72 18.47 -2.29 -11.13
CA MET A 72 19.39 -1.71 -10.16
C MET A 72 19.59 -2.61 -8.95
N LEU A 73 18.50 -3.22 -8.48
CA LEU A 73 18.48 -3.98 -7.23
C LEU A 73 18.93 -5.43 -7.41
N ASP A 74 18.69 -6.03 -8.57
CA ASP A 74 19.36 -7.29 -8.93
C ASP A 74 20.88 -7.12 -8.89
N THR A 75 21.37 -5.91 -9.17
CA THR A 75 22.80 -5.56 -9.11
C THR A 75 23.29 -5.28 -7.68
N SER A 76 22.41 -4.86 -6.75
CA SER A 76 22.75 -4.68 -5.34
C SER A 76 22.66 -5.99 -4.53
N HIS A 77 21.67 -6.85 -4.78
CA HIS A 77 21.52 -8.17 -4.15
C HIS A 77 22.60 -9.18 -4.58
N ALA A 78 23.19 -9.01 -5.76
CA ALA A 78 24.33 -9.82 -6.20
C ALA A 78 25.60 -9.57 -5.34
N ALA A 79 25.69 -8.45 -4.62
CA ALA A 79 26.83 -8.15 -3.75
C ALA A 79 26.73 -8.83 -2.36
N ASP A 80 25.52 -9.05 -1.85
CA ASP A 80 25.28 -9.69 -0.54
C ASP A 80 25.30 -11.23 -0.57
N THR A 81 25.40 -11.83 -1.76
CA THR A 81 25.38 -13.29 -1.94
C THR A 81 26.72 -13.84 -2.43
N THR A 82 27.83 -13.44 -1.79
CA THR A 82 29.09 -14.19 -1.92
C THR A 82 29.21 -15.18 -0.75
N PRO A 83 29.22 -16.51 -0.98
CA PRO A 83 29.36 -17.48 0.10
C PRO A 83 30.77 -17.40 0.69
N GLY A 84 30.91 -16.74 1.83
CA GLY A 84 32.12 -16.81 2.65
C GLY A 84 32.33 -18.24 3.13
N THR A 85 33.27 -18.94 2.51
CA THR A 85 33.76 -20.23 2.98
C THR A 85 34.56 -19.98 4.27
N GLN A 86 34.01 -20.29 5.44
CA GLN A 86 34.80 -20.46 6.66
C GLN A 86 35.05 -21.96 6.92
N PRO A 87 36.29 -22.37 7.22
CA PRO A 87 36.58 -23.75 7.57
C PRO A 87 36.08 -24.07 8.98
N HIS A 88 35.52 -25.27 9.12
CA HIS A 88 35.25 -25.92 10.39
C HIS A 88 36.54 -26.03 11.21
N ASP A 89 36.50 -25.59 12.47
CA ASP A 89 37.28 -26.21 13.52
C ASP A 89 36.40 -26.38 14.77
N SER A 90 36.24 -27.65 15.12
CA SER A 90 35.57 -28.16 16.29
C SER A 90 36.48 -28.10 17.51
N GLU A 91 36.03 -27.55 18.62
CA GLU A 91 36.42 -28.07 19.92
C GLU A 91 35.32 -27.86 20.97
N ALA A 92 34.90 -28.97 21.53
CA ALA A 92 33.90 -29.08 22.58
C ALA A 92 34.58 -29.05 23.94
N THR A 93 34.02 -28.30 24.90
CA THR A 93 34.03 -28.73 26.30
C THR A 93 32.75 -28.27 27.00
N ALA A 94 32.02 -29.27 27.47
CA ALA A 94 30.87 -29.16 28.36
C ALA A 94 31.26 -28.69 29.76
N SER A 95 30.33 -28.05 30.47
CA SER A 95 29.98 -28.49 31.82
C SER A 95 28.61 -27.96 32.22
N ALA A 96 27.83 -28.87 32.79
CA ALA A 96 26.47 -28.70 33.23
C ALA A 96 26.37 -28.09 34.65
N ALA A 97 25.15 -27.64 34.95
CA ALA A 97 24.36 -28.00 36.12
C ALA A 97 24.10 -26.95 37.22
N HIS A 98 22.79 -26.85 37.51
CA HIS A 98 22.11 -26.50 38.77
C HIS A 98 22.16 -25.03 39.26
N GLY A 99 21.08 -24.45 39.78
CA GLY A 99 19.80 -25.04 40.20
C GLY A 99 18.75 -23.99 40.56
N THR A 100 17.52 -24.50 40.67
CA THR A 100 16.28 -23.86 41.10
C THR A 100 16.32 -23.36 42.55
N ALA A 101 15.69 -22.22 42.83
CA ALA A 101 14.99 -21.97 44.09
C ALA A 101 13.93 -20.87 43.89
N ASP A 102 12.84 -21.02 44.64
CA ASP A 102 11.51 -20.47 44.42
C ASP A 102 11.06 -19.73 45.71
N ILE A 103 10.04 -18.88 45.58
CA ILE A 103 9.06 -18.44 46.62
C ILE A 103 9.31 -17.19 47.52
N ALA A 104 8.44 -16.17 47.28
CA ALA A 104 7.53 -15.44 48.21
C ALA A 104 7.72 -13.97 48.67
N HIS A 105 6.66 -13.22 48.34
CA HIS A 105 5.83 -12.27 49.14
C HIS A 105 6.31 -10.86 49.55
N GLY A 106 5.51 -9.85 49.14
CA GLY A 106 5.19 -8.66 49.95
C GLY A 106 4.85 -7.38 49.18
N THR A 107 3.56 -7.02 49.11
CA THR A 107 3.00 -5.66 48.88
C THR A 107 2.03 -5.41 50.08
N PRO A 108 1.55 -4.19 50.46
CA PRO A 108 1.35 -2.98 49.65
C PRO A 108 1.45 -1.58 50.33
N ALA A 109 1.22 -0.53 49.53
CA ALA A 109 0.45 0.71 49.80
C ALA A 109 1.17 2.08 49.73
N ASP A 110 0.60 2.95 48.87
CA ASP A 110 0.81 4.38 48.54
C ASP A 110 0.41 5.37 49.66
N PRO A 111 0.22 6.71 49.41
CA PRO A 111 1.02 7.75 48.73
C PRO A 111 1.20 9.00 49.65
N HIS A 112 1.97 10.05 49.27
CA HIS A 112 1.61 11.46 49.55
C HIS A 112 2.51 12.48 48.81
N SER A 113 1.94 13.68 48.69
CA SER A 113 2.17 14.78 47.76
C SER A 113 3.22 15.82 48.21
N ALA A 114 3.61 16.67 47.24
CA ALA A 114 4.03 18.08 47.34
C ALA A 114 5.54 18.44 47.32
N ALA A 115 5.91 19.15 46.25
CA ALA A 115 7.06 20.09 46.14
C ALA A 115 6.64 21.48 46.69
N PRO A 116 7.49 22.55 46.73
CA PRO A 116 8.88 22.71 46.25
C PRO A 116 9.86 23.46 47.21
N SER A 117 11.16 23.49 46.88
CA SER A 117 12.02 24.71 46.73
C SER A 117 13.52 24.59 47.14
N HIS A 118 14.37 25.12 46.24
CA HIS A 118 15.75 25.66 46.32
C HIS A 118 17.02 24.79 46.54
N GLU A 119 17.83 24.74 45.46
CA GLU A 119 19.29 25.00 45.33
C GLU A 119 20.31 24.28 46.24
N THR A 120 21.13 23.36 45.70
CA THR A 120 22.48 23.58 45.11
C THR A 120 23.27 22.28 44.95
N ALA A 121 24.09 22.25 43.90
CA ALA A 121 25.37 21.52 43.75
C ALA A 121 25.42 19.98 43.51
N ALA A 122 25.84 19.67 42.27
CA ALA A 122 26.90 18.72 41.91
C ALA A 122 26.66 17.19 41.95
N ALA A 123 27.20 16.57 40.89
CA ALA A 123 27.60 15.17 40.73
C ALA A 123 26.62 14.24 39.95
N LYS A 124 26.98 14.06 38.67
CA LYS A 124 27.07 12.81 37.90
C LYS A 124 26.12 11.66 38.27
N ASP A 125 25.18 11.38 37.37
CA ASP A 125 24.65 10.03 37.14
C ASP A 125 25.04 9.54 35.73
N PRO A 126 25.28 8.22 35.55
CA PRO A 126 25.73 7.63 34.31
C PRO A 126 24.57 7.34 33.37
N GLU A 127 24.72 7.78 32.13
CA GLU A 127 23.89 7.44 30.99
C GLU A 127 24.24 6.02 30.54
N SER A 128 23.27 5.10 30.63
CA SER A 128 23.34 3.77 30.02
C SER A 128 23.27 3.92 28.50
N THR A 129 24.42 4.19 27.89
CA THR A 129 24.62 4.23 26.45
C THR A 129 24.68 2.80 25.91
N LEU A 130 23.70 2.44 25.09
CA LEU A 130 23.78 1.28 24.21
C LEU A 130 24.80 1.64 23.11
N HIS A 131 26.03 1.16 23.25
CA HIS A 131 27.07 1.30 22.23
C HIS A 131 26.64 0.56 20.96
N VAL A 132 26.31 1.30 19.91
CA VAL A 132 26.36 0.80 18.53
C VAL A 132 27.72 1.23 18.00
N ASP A 133 28.62 0.26 17.84
CA ASP A 133 29.93 0.47 17.24
C ASP A 133 29.75 0.91 15.78
N THR A 134 30.01 2.18 15.51
CA THR A 134 30.22 2.71 14.16
C THR A 134 31.66 2.40 13.75
N GLN A 135 31.91 1.22 13.20
CA GLN A 135 33.15 0.97 12.46
C GLN A 135 32.97 1.45 11.01
N GLY A 136 33.70 2.51 10.68
CA GLY A 136 33.86 2.99 9.31
C GLY A 136 34.60 1.96 8.47
N HIS A 137 33.96 1.55 7.39
CA HIS A 137 34.63 0.94 6.25
C HIS A 137 34.75 1.96 5.12
N GLU A 138 35.86 2.71 5.12
CA GLU A 138 36.44 3.17 3.87
C GLU A 138 36.99 1.93 3.15
N ALA A 139 36.23 1.41 2.19
CA ALA A 139 36.72 0.47 1.20
C ALA A 139 36.32 0.99 -0.18
N SER A 140 37.25 1.70 -0.81
CA SER A 140 37.23 2.01 -2.24
C SER A 140 37.15 0.71 -3.03
N THR A 141 35.96 0.37 -3.52
CA THR A 141 35.75 -0.65 -4.54
C THR A 141 35.30 0.06 -5.81
N LYS A 142 36.20 0.14 -6.78
CA LYS A 142 35.89 0.47 -8.18
C LYS A 142 35.15 -0.73 -8.81
N GLY A 143 33.91 -0.95 -8.40
CA GLY A 143 32.88 -1.58 -9.20
C GLY A 143 31.97 -0.46 -9.69
N SER A 144 31.71 -0.37 -10.99
CA SER A 144 30.81 0.63 -11.56
C SER A 144 29.37 0.31 -11.15
N HIS A 145 29.02 0.56 -9.89
CA HIS A 145 27.62 0.67 -9.49
C HIS A 145 27.13 2.01 -10.07
N SER A 146 26.25 1.93 -11.08
CA SER A 146 25.51 3.10 -11.52
C SER A 146 24.66 3.60 -10.34
N SER A 147 24.64 4.91 -10.14
CA SER A 147 23.75 5.52 -9.14
C SER A 147 22.30 5.55 -9.67
N LEU A 148 21.29 5.58 -8.80
CA LEU A 148 19.87 5.70 -9.20
C LEU A 148 19.67 6.87 -10.17
N GLU A 149 20.31 8.01 -9.90
CA GLU A 149 20.32 9.21 -10.72
C GLU A 149 20.90 8.94 -12.12
N GLN A 150 22.04 8.25 -12.22
CA GLN A 150 22.68 7.97 -13.49
C GLN A 150 21.82 7.06 -14.36
N ASP A 151 21.31 5.97 -13.79
CA ASP A 151 20.45 5.04 -14.53
C ASP A 151 19.11 5.69 -14.91
N VAL A 152 18.48 6.46 -14.02
CA VAL A 152 17.26 7.22 -14.34
C VAL A 152 17.54 8.19 -15.50
N ALA A 153 18.69 8.87 -15.50
CA ALA A 153 19.09 9.74 -16.60
C ALA A 153 19.32 8.97 -17.92
N ASP A 154 19.91 7.77 -17.85
CA ASP A 154 20.15 6.92 -19.02
C ASP A 154 18.85 6.41 -19.64
N LEU A 155 17.84 6.12 -18.80
CA LEU A 155 16.53 5.64 -19.23
C LEU A 155 15.61 6.76 -19.70
N PHE A 156 15.77 7.95 -19.11
CA PHE A 156 14.93 9.11 -19.39
C PHE A 156 15.76 10.36 -19.72
N PRO A 157 16.53 10.36 -20.82
CA PRO A 157 17.48 11.43 -21.14
C PRO A 157 16.82 12.80 -21.36
N ASN A 158 15.50 12.84 -21.60
CA ASN A 158 14.72 14.06 -21.83
C ASN A 158 13.54 14.22 -20.86
N ALA A 159 13.50 13.47 -19.75
CA ALA A 159 12.40 13.62 -18.80
C ALA A 159 12.47 14.96 -18.07
N VAL A 160 11.35 15.68 -18.09
CA VAL A 160 11.17 16.88 -17.27
C VAL A 160 10.81 16.46 -15.86
N ARG A 161 11.56 16.96 -14.87
CA ARG A 161 11.31 16.65 -13.45
C ARG A 161 9.89 17.04 -13.04
N GLY A 162 9.24 16.14 -12.34
CA GLY A 162 7.87 16.27 -11.85
C GLY A 162 6.82 15.68 -12.79
N THR A 163 7.17 15.36 -14.04
CA THR A 163 6.22 14.78 -14.99
C THR A 163 5.86 13.35 -14.60
N ALA A 164 6.79 12.55 -14.07
CA ALA A 164 6.50 11.20 -13.59
C ALA A 164 5.58 11.27 -12.37
N PHE A 165 5.90 12.12 -11.39
CA PHE A 165 5.15 12.31 -10.15
C PHE A 165 3.70 12.73 -10.41
N VAL A 166 3.48 13.75 -11.25
CA VAL A 166 2.13 14.22 -11.58
C VAL A 166 1.37 13.16 -12.36
N THR A 167 2.04 12.37 -13.19
CA THR A 167 1.39 11.30 -13.93
C THR A 167 0.93 10.18 -13.01
N ALA A 168 1.81 9.71 -12.12
CA ALA A 168 1.48 8.72 -11.10
C ALA A 168 0.39 9.20 -10.13
N LEU A 169 0.29 10.50 -9.87
CA LEU A 169 -0.80 11.08 -9.10
C LEU A 169 -2.16 11.01 -9.83
N ILE A 170 -2.15 11.15 -11.16
CA ILE A 170 -3.36 11.15 -11.98
C ILE A 170 -3.89 9.73 -12.21
N GLU A 171 -3.01 8.80 -12.54
CA GLU A 171 -3.38 7.51 -13.14
C GLU A 171 -4.28 6.61 -12.29
N PRO A 172 -4.02 6.40 -10.99
CA PRO A 172 -4.86 5.54 -10.17
C PRO A 172 -6.32 6.01 -10.13
N LEU A 173 -6.55 7.30 -9.91
CA LEU A 173 -7.90 7.84 -9.83
C LEU A 173 -8.56 7.98 -11.22
N ASP A 174 -7.79 8.31 -12.27
CA ASP A 174 -8.30 8.34 -13.65
C ASP A 174 -8.77 6.96 -14.11
N TYR A 175 -8.07 5.89 -13.72
CA TYR A 175 -8.47 4.51 -13.93
C TYR A 175 -9.81 4.18 -13.25
N GLU A 176 -9.94 4.52 -11.95
CA GLU A 176 -11.16 4.26 -11.17
C GLU A 176 -12.39 4.99 -11.74
N LEU A 177 -12.20 6.19 -12.30
CA LEU A 177 -13.28 6.98 -12.88
C LEU A 177 -13.66 6.57 -14.30
N SER A 178 -12.69 6.22 -15.14
CA SER A 178 -12.90 6.11 -16.61
C SER A 178 -12.76 4.70 -17.17
N GLN A 179 -11.96 3.84 -16.56
CA GLN A 179 -11.59 2.53 -17.12
C GLN A 179 -12.23 1.37 -16.37
N ARG A 180 -12.50 1.51 -15.07
CA ARG A 180 -13.10 0.45 -14.27
C ARG A 180 -14.55 0.18 -14.70
N SER A 181 -14.93 -1.10 -14.75
CA SER A 181 -16.31 -1.51 -14.96
C SER A 181 -17.23 -0.91 -13.87
N LEU A 182 -18.25 -0.17 -14.31
CA LEU A 182 -19.23 0.58 -13.49
C LEU A 182 -18.75 1.90 -12.86
N GLY A 183 -17.52 2.36 -13.13
CA GLY A 183 -17.09 3.71 -12.73
C GLY A 183 -17.03 3.95 -11.21
N TRP A 184 -17.42 5.16 -10.77
CA TRP A 184 -17.34 5.62 -9.39
C TRP A 184 -18.55 5.19 -8.56
N ARG A 185 -18.33 4.23 -7.65
CA ARG A 185 -19.40 3.58 -6.89
C ARG A 185 -19.86 4.28 -5.60
N PRO A 186 -19.04 5.07 -4.89
CA PRO A 186 -19.45 5.65 -3.60
C PRO A 186 -20.73 6.49 -3.62
N ASN A 187 -21.18 6.92 -4.79
CA ASN A 187 -22.39 7.70 -4.98
C ASN A 187 -23.54 6.95 -5.69
N ASP A 188 -23.35 5.68 -6.03
CA ASP A 188 -24.34 4.91 -6.79
C ASP A 188 -25.34 4.19 -5.87
N VAL A 189 -26.59 4.08 -6.32
CA VAL A 189 -27.69 3.48 -5.53
C VAL A 189 -27.61 1.95 -5.39
N PHE A 190 -26.69 1.30 -6.11
CA PHE A 190 -26.50 -0.17 -6.09
C PHE A 190 -25.32 -0.62 -5.20
N THR A 191 -25.02 0.12 -4.13
CA THR A 191 -23.87 -0.09 -3.24
C THR A 191 -23.84 -1.44 -2.51
N LEU A 192 -25.00 -2.11 -2.33
CA LEU A 192 -25.13 -3.34 -1.51
C LEU A 192 -24.33 -4.56 -2.02
N PHE A 193 -23.86 -4.55 -3.26
CA PHE A 193 -23.07 -5.66 -3.82
C PHE A 193 -21.65 -5.26 -4.22
N THR A 194 -21.24 -4.01 -3.95
CA THR A 194 -20.00 -3.43 -4.45
C THR A 194 -19.24 -2.58 -3.43
N ASP A 195 -19.48 -2.82 -2.14
CA ASP A 195 -18.83 -2.15 -1.00
C ASP A 195 -17.30 -2.31 -1.02
N ASN A 196 -16.78 -3.48 -1.33
CA ASN A 196 -15.33 -3.73 -1.40
C ASN A 196 -14.62 -2.74 -2.34
N VAL A 197 -15.18 -2.52 -3.53
CA VAL A 197 -14.57 -1.58 -4.47
C VAL A 197 -14.83 -0.12 -4.08
N GLU A 198 -15.96 0.17 -3.44
CA GLU A 198 -16.19 1.50 -2.86
C GLU A 198 -15.06 1.86 -1.89
N ASN A 199 -14.74 0.97 -0.95
CA ASN A 199 -13.69 1.19 0.04
C ASN A 199 -12.31 1.31 -0.63
N HIS A 200 -12.00 0.48 -1.64
CA HIS A 200 -10.79 0.62 -2.43
C HIS A 200 -10.69 2.00 -3.11
N GLN A 201 -11.77 2.47 -3.73
CA GLN A 201 -11.83 3.80 -4.38
C GLN A 201 -11.64 4.94 -3.38
N LEU A 202 -12.17 4.80 -2.17
CA LEU A 202 -11.96 5.75 -1.08
C LEU A 202 -10.50 5.81 -0.63
N GLY A 203 -9.82 4.66 -0.55
CA GLY A 203 -8.38 4.59 -0.26
C GLY A 203 -7.53 5.28 -1.32
N VAL A 204 -7.80 5.01 -2.61
CA VAL A 204 -7.14 5.68 -3.74
C VAL A 204 -7.34 7.20 -3.66
N LEU A 205 -8.57 7.65 -3.44
CA LEU A 205 -8.91 9.07 -3.35
C LEU A 205 -8.20 9.77 -2.18
N GLU A 206 -8.08 9.11 -1.02
CA GLU A 206 -7.39 9.67 0.14
C GLU A 206 -5.91 9.94 -0.15
N VAL A 207 -5.23 8.98 -0.79
CA VAL A 207 -3.84 9.16 -1.23
C VAL A 207 -3.74 10.29 -2.25
N THR A 208 -4.63 10.34 -3.25
CA THR A 208 -4.65 11.42 -4.25
C THR A 208 -4.83 12.80 -3.60
N ARG A 209 -5.73 12.93 -2.62
CA ARG A 209 -5.97 14.18 -1.89
C ARG A 209 -4.75 14.64 -1.12
N ARG A 210 -4.18 13.77 -0.28
CA ARG A 210 -2.99 14.08 0.52
C ARG A 210 -1.81 14.45 -0.36
N THR A 211 -1.62 13.71 -1.46
CA THR A 211 -0.54 13.98 -2.41
C THR A 211 -0.74 15.32 -3.13
N THR A 212 -1.97 15.62 -3.56
CA THR A 212 -2.29 16.91 -4.20
C THR A 212 -2.06 18.08 -3.23
N GLU A 213 -2.43 17.91 -1.96
CA GLU A 213 -2.17 18.89 -0.90
C GLU A 213 -0.67 19.18 -0.80
N LYS A 214 0.15 18.14 -0.63
CA LYS A 214 1.61 18.31 -0.47
C LYS A 214 2.28 18.79 -1.75
N LEU A 215 1.76 18.42 -2.91
CA LEU A 215 2.19 18.95 -4.20
C LEU A 215 1.99 20.47 -4.26
N VAL A 216 0.79 20.96 -3.92
CA VAL A 216 0.46 22.40 -3.90
C VAL A 216 1.30 23.15 -2.87
N GLU A 217 1.42 22.59 -1.66
CA GLU A 217 2.02 23.28 -0.52
C GLU A 217 3.54 23.36 -0.58
N ARG A 218 4.20 22.26 -1.00
CA ARG A 218 5.63 22.02 -0.79
C ARG A 218 6.41 21.72 -2.08
N ILE A 219 5.85 20.94 -3.01
CA ILE A 219 6.64 20.44 -4.16
C ILE A 219 6.58 21.40 -5.35
N ALA A 220 5.43 22.01 -5.64
CA ALA A 220 5.26 22.90 -6.78
C ALA A 220 5.83 24.31 -6.57
N ARG A 221 6.12 24.70 -5.31
CA ARG A 221 6.64 26.02 -4.96
C ARG A 221 7.71 25.94 -3.87
N THR A 222 8.65 26.87 -3.88
CA THR A 222 9.64 27.03 -2.80
C THR A 222 9.24 28.15 -1.86
N GLY A 223 9.05 27.84 -0.58
CA GLY A 223 8.76 28.82 0.47
C GLY A 223 7.30 29.29 0.55
N SER A 224 6.99 30.06 1.60
CA SER A 224 5.63 30.52 1.91
C SER A 224 5.17 31.74 1.12
N THR A 225 6.09 32.43 0.43
CA THR A 225 5.85 33.71 -0.25
C THR A 225 5.42 33.57 -1.70
N ILE A 226 5.67 32.42 -2.34
CA ILE A 226 5.27 32.14 -3.71
C ILE A 226 3.77 31.81 -3.75
N LYS A 227 3.04 32.44 -4.66
CA LYS A 227 1.61 32.17 -4.87
C LYS A 227 1.39 30.73 -5.32
N PHE A 228 0.31 30.11 -4.86
CA PHE A 228 -0.09 28.79 -5.34
C PHE A 228 -0.34 28.80 -6.85
N ASP A 229 0.05 27.72 -7.51
CA ASP A 229 -0.34 27.51 -8.90
C ASP A 229 -1.86 27.41 -9.00
N LYS A 230 -2.44 28.14 -9.96
CA LYS A 230 -3.89 28.22 -10.12
C LYS A 230 -4.50 26.85 -10.37
N ASN A 231 -3.91 26.05 -11.26
CA ASN A 231 -4.47 24.77 -11.67
C ASN A 231 -4.38 23.76 -10.52
N LEU A 232 -3.24 23.70 -9.84
CA LEU A 232 -3.09 22.82 -8.68
C LEU A 232 -4.03 23.19 -7.53
N ASN A 233 -4.23 24.48 -7.27
CA ASN A 233 -5.16 24.91 -6.23
C ASN A 233 -6.63 24.58 -6.59
N LEU A 234 -6.99 24.68 -7.88
CA LEU A 234 -8.30 24.24 -8.37
C LEU A 234 -8.46 22.73 -8.27
N ALA A 235 -7.44 21.95 -8.62
CA ALA A 235 -7.44 20.49 -8.47
C ALA A 235 -7.66 20.09 -7.01
N ARG A 236 -6.90 20.68 -6.08
CA ARG A 236 -7.05 20.47 -4.63
C ARG A 236 -8.49 20.72 -4.17
N ALA A 237 -9.05 21.87 -4.53
CA ALA A 237 -10.42 22.20 -4.14
C ALA A 237 -11.46 21.20 -4.68
N LYS A 238 -11.27 20.73 -5.92
CA LYS A 238 -12.17 19.78 -6.58
C LYS A 238 -12.07 18.36 -6.01
N PHE A 239 -10.88 17.90 -5.61
CA PHE A 239 -10.72 16.62 -4.92
C PHE A 239 -11.37 16.60 -3.54
N ASN A 240 -11.48 17.76 -2.88
CA ASN A 240 -12.14 17.86 -1.58
C ASN A 240 -13.68 17.79 -1.64
N ASN A 241 -14.27 17.49 -2.80
CA ASN A 241 -15.70 17.21 -2.89
C ASN A 241 -16.04 15.89 -2.20
N ASP A 242 -17.17 15.84 -1.52
CA ASP A 242 -17.64 14.64 -0.79
C ASP A 242 -17.87 13.47 -1.77
N PRO A 243 -17.24 12.29 -1.52
CA PRO A 243 -17.33 11.14 -2.40
C PRO A 243 -18.72 10.50 -2.45
N LYS A 244 -19.55 10.65 -1.41
CA LYS A 244 -20.88 10.00 -1.28
C LYS A 244 -22.04 10.94 -1.65
N LYS A 245 -21.71 12.08 -2.24
CA LYS A 245 -22.68 13.16 -2.44
C LYS A 245 -23.56 12.94 -3.67
N TYR A 246 -24.84 12.68 -3.42
CA TYR A 246 -25.84 12.42 -4.47
C TYR A 246 -26.26 13.66 -5.28
N TRP A 247 -26.16 14.87 -4.70
CA TRP A 247 -26.55 16.13 -5.36
C TRP A 247 -25.35 17.05 -5.66
N LEU A 248 -25.53 18.01 -6.57
CA LEU A 248 -24.46 18.82 -7.16
C LEU A 248 -23.48 19.48 -6.16
N PRO A 249 -22.18 19.57 -6.51
CA PRO A 249 -21.54 18.99 -7.70
C PRO A 249 -21.31 17.48 -7.56
N ALA A 250 -21.54 16.74 -8.65
CA ALA A 250 -21.31 15.31 -8.70
C ALA A 250 -19.80 14.99 -8.49
N PRO A 251 -19.45 14.00 -7.64
CA PRO A 251 -18.06 13.68 -7.32
C PRO A 251 -17.25 13.31 -8.55
N GLU A 252 -17.76 12.42 -9.40
CA GLU A 252 -17.12 12.02 -10.67
C GLU A 252 -16.69 13.20 -11.52
N LYS A 253 -17.61 14.14 -11.76
CA LYS A 253 -17.34 15.33 -12.56
C LYS A 253 -16.34 16.24 -11.87
N SER A 254 -16.41 16.38 -10.56
CA SER A 254 -15.45 17.17 -9.79
C SER A 254 -14.04 16.59 -9.90
N TYR A 255 -13.90 15.28 -9.72
CA TYR A 255 -12.61 14.57 -9.78
C TYR A 255 -12.04 14.53 -11.20
N ALA A 256 -12.87 14.30 -12.23
CA ALA A 256 -12.45 14.38 -13.62
C ALA A 256 -11.93 15.78 -13.98
N GLN A 257 -12.59 16.83 -13.49
CA GLN A 257 -12.09 18.20 -13.65
C GLN A 257 -10.79 18.45 -12.87
N ALA A 258 -10.63 17.87 -11.68
CA ALA A 258 -9.39 17.98 -10.92
C ALA A 258 -8.21 17.34 -11.66
N ILE A 259 -8.45 16.15 -12.24
CA ILE A 259 -7.48 15.44 -13.08
C ILE A 259 -7.09 16.30 -14.30
N GLU A 260 -8.04 16.97 -14.94
CA GLU A 260 -7.74 17.84 -16.09
C GLU A 260 -6.85 19.04 -15.71
N GLU A 261 -7.07 19.61 -14.52
CA GLU A 261 -6.21 20.67 -13.98
C GLU A 261 -4.79 20.15 -13.69
N LEU A 262 -4.65 18.92 -13.18
CA LEU A 262 -3.34 18.26 -13.01
C LEU A 262 -2.67 17.98 -14.36
N LYS A 263 -3.41 17.49 -15.36
CA LYS A 263 -2.91 17.29 -16.74
C LYS A 263 -2.40 18.61 -17.34
N THR A 264 -3.12 19.70 -17.10
CA THR A 264 -2.71 21.05 -17.53
C THR A 264 -1.45 21.52 -16.80
N TYR A 265 -1.32 21.25 -15.50
CA TYR A 265 -0.08 21.54 -14.75
C TYR A 265 1.11 20.74 -15.29
N ARG A 266 0.93 19.45 -15.58
CA ARG A 266 1.96 18.59 -16.20
C ARG A 266 2.44 19.13 -17.55
N GLU A 267 1.52 19.56 -18.40
CA GLU A 267 1.89 20.17 -19.70
C GLU A 267 2.67 21.49 -19.52
N ARG A 268 2.34 22.24 -18.48
CA ARG A 268 3.10 23.44 -18.11
C ARG A 268 4.50 23.12 -17.58
N LEU A 269 4.71 21.97 -16.93
CA LEU A 269 6.05 21.52 -16.58
C LEU A 269 6.89 21.27 -17.84
N ASN A 270 6.34 20.54 -18.83
CA ASN A 270 7.01 20.25 -20.09
C ASN A 270 7.40 21.52 -20.88
N THR A 271 6.61 22.59 -20.75
CA THR A 271 6.88 23.88 -21.40
C THR A 271 7.65 24.88 -20.53
N ASN A 272 8.17 24.45 -19.37
CA ASN A 272 8.88 25.30 -18.39
C ASN A 272 8.04 26.51 -17.87
N LYS A 273 6.71 26.38 -17.87
CA LYS A 273 5.74 27.37 -17.36
C LYS A 273 5.22 27.05 -15.95
N ALA A 274 5.73 25.98 -15.36
CA ALA A 274 5.47 25.56 -13.99
C ALA A 274 6.78 25.02 -13.39
N THR A 275 6.85 25.02 -12.06
CA THR A 275 8.03 24.58 -11.31
C THR A 275 7.73 23.32 -10.51
N PHE A 276 8.73 22.46 -10.38
CA PHE A 276 8.73 21.28 -9.53
C PHE A 276 10.06 21.23 -8.77
N HIS A 277 10.01 21.07 -7.45
CA HIS A 277 11.19 21.15 -6.60
C HIS A 277 11.51 19.81 -5.95
N SER A 278 12.49 19.10 -6.51
CA SER A 278 12.90 17.74 -6.11
C SER A 278 13.88 17.69 -4.91
N ARG A 279 13.59 18.45 -3.84
CA ARG A 279 14.43 18.53 -2.62
C ARG A 279 13.87 17.69 -1.46
N ALA A 280 14.73 17.28 -0.54
CA ALA A 280 14.36 16.48 0.64
C ALA A 280 13.33 17.21 1.54
N ASP A 281 13.51 18.51 1.79
CA ASP A 281 12.59 19.30 2.62
C ASP A 281 11.19 19.44 2.03
N ASN A 282 11.05 19.26 0.71
CA ASN A 282 9.75 19.22 0.04
C ASN A 282 9.15 17.81 0.03
N LEU A 283 9.98 16.76 0.00
CA LEU A 283 9.55 15.36 -0.02
C LEU A 283 9.15 14.84 1.36
N ILE A 284 9.92 15.16 2.41
CA ILE A 284 9.69 14.66 3.78
C ILE A 284 8.23 14.88 4.23
N PRO A 285 7.60 16.07 4.04
CA PRO A 285 6.21 16.26 4.45
C PRO A 285 5.20 15.36 3.71
N LEU A 286 5.50 14.94 2.48
CA LEU A 286 4.67 13.96 1.76
C LEU A 286 4.82 12.58 2.39
N LEU A 287 6.06 12.14 2.63
CA LEU A 287 6.34 10.85 3.25
C LEU A 287 5.76 10.75 4.66
N SER A 288 5.85 11.80 5.48
CA SER A 288 5.21 11.83 6.79
C SER A 288 3.68 11.74 6.69
N SER A 289 3.08 12.32 5.64
CA SER A 289 1.63 12.20 5.42
C SER A 289 1.22 10.77 5.04
N TYR A 290 2.11 10.02 4.39
CA TYR A 290 1.91 8.61 4.05
C TYR A 290 2.17 7.70 5.24
N GLU A 291 3.23 7.95 6.02
CA GLU A 291 3.53 7.23 7.25
C GLU A 291 2.36 7.27 8.23
N ASN A 292 1.75 8.44 8.43
CA ASN A 292 0.54 8.58 9.24
C ASN A 292 -0.65 7.80 8.65
N LEU A 293 -0.89 7.88 7.33
CA LEU A 293 -2.00 7.18 6.69
C LEU A 293 -1.85 5.66 6.77
N LEU A 294 -0.63 5.14 6.61
CA LEU A 294 -0.35 3.72 6.79
C LEU A 294 -0.50 3.31 8.26
N GLY A 295 -0.18 4.19 9.21
CA GLY A 295 -0.46 3.98 10.63
C GLY A 295 -1.95 3.84 10.91
N ASP A 296 -2.77 4.74 10.37
CA ASP A 296 -4.24 4.66 10.48
C ASP A 296 -4.76 3.33 9.88
N CYS A 297 -4.23 2.92 8.73
CA CYS A 297 -4.60 1.65 8.08
C CYS A 297 -4.18 0.43 8.91
N ASP A 298 -2.96 0.42 9.47
CA ASP A 298 -2.46 -0.66 10.32
C ASP A 298 -3.34 -0.83 11.56
N ASP A 299 -3.65 0.26 12.24
CA ASP A 299 -4.53 0.29 13.41
C ASP A 299 -5.93 -0.25 13.09
N ASP A 300 -6.51 0.13 11.94
CA ASP A 300 -7.80 -0.37 11.46
C ASP A 300 -7.75 -1.85 11.09
N LEU A 301 -6.65 -2.35 10.53
CA LEU A 301 -6.50 -3.76 10.14
C LEU A 301 -6.36 -4.69 11.36
N VAL A 302 -5.70 -4.26 12.43
CA VAL A 302 -5.54 -5.09 13.65
C VAL A 302 -6.67 -4.88 14.67
N LYS A 303 -7.59 -3.95 14.41
CA LYS A 303 -8.72 -3.62 15.29
C LYS A 303 -9.64 -4.82 15.53
N THR A 304 -9.94 -5.08 16.80
CA THR A 304 -10.87 -6.15 17.23
C THR A 304 -12.23 -5.62 17.67
N HIS A 305 -12.29 -4.38 18.16
CA HIS A 305 -13.50 -3.74 18.66
C HIS A 305 -13.63 -2.33 18.07
N GLU A 306 -14.86 -1.95 17.73
CA GLU A 306 -15.23 -0.59 17.35
C GLU A 306 -15.14 0.36 18.55
N GLU A 307 -15.16 1.66 18.29
CA GLU A 307 -15.22 2.70 19.35
C GLU A 307 -16.45 2.54 20.26
N SER A 308 -17.53 1.95 19.73
CA SER A 308 -18.74 1.61 20.48
C SER A 308 -18.57 0.44 21.46
N GLY A 309 -17.44 -0.26 21.42
CA GLY A 309 -17.17 -1.49 22.18
C GLY A 309 -17.73 -2.77 21.54
N ALA A 310 -18.44 -2.68 20.41
CA ALA A 310 -18.88 -3.85 19.66
C ALA A 310 -17.71 -4.52 18.93
N PRO A 311 -17.68 -5.87 18.79
CA PRO A 311 -16.68 -6.53 17.96
C PRO A 311 -16.81 -6.11 16.50
N VAL A 312 -15.67 -6.01 15.80
CA VAL A 312 -15.66 -5.70 14.36
C VAL A 312 -16.42 -6.79 13.61
N SER A 313 -17.44 -6.39 12.85
CA SER A 313 -18.23 -7.31 12.04
C SER A 313 -17.46 -7.77 10.79
N THR A 314 -17.78 -8.95 10.26
CA THR A 314 -17.13 -9.47 9.04
C THR A 314 -17.23 -8.48 7.86
N PHE A 315 -18.39 -7.87 7.63
CA PHE A 315 -18.54 -6.86 6.56
C PHE A 315 -17.64 -5.63 6.77
N LYS A 316 -17.42 -5.24 8.02
CA LYS A 316 -16.54 -4.12 8.36
C LYS A 316 -15.06 -4.48 8.22
N ALA A 317 -14.70 -5.73 8.50
CA ALA A 317 -13.35 -6.24 8.26
C ALA A 317 -12.98 -6.13 6.77
N ASP A 318 -13.87 -6.54 5.87
CA ASP A 318 -13.68 -6.38 4.44
C ASP A 318 -13.50 -4.90 4.06
N ASP A 319 -14.30 -3.97 4.61
CA ASP A 319 -14.13 -2.52 4.38
C ASP A 319 -12.69 -2.06 4.65
N TYR A 320 -12.13 -2.42 5.81
CA TYR A 320 -10.78 -2.03 6.21
C TYR A 320 -9.73 -2.62 5.28
N PHE A 321 -9.90 -3.89 4.89
CA PHE A 321 -9.00 -4.58 3.99
C PHE A 321 -8.91 -3.89 2.63
N TYR A 322 -10.06 -3.65 1.99
CA TYR A 322 -10.08 -3.05 0.66
C TYR A 322 -9.70 -1.56 0.67
N TYR A 323 -10.00 -0.83 1.74
CA TYR A 323 -9.51 0.53 1.93
C TYR A 323 -7.98 0.58 1.95
N ALA A 324 -7.35 -0.28 2.78
CA ALA A 324 -5.89 -0.37 2.86
C ALA A 324 -5.25 -0.83 1.54
N GLN A 325 -5.91 -1.73 0.81
CA GLN A 325 -5.48 -2.15 -0.52
C GLN A 325 -5.48 -0.98 -1.52
N GLY A 326 -6.55 -0.16 -1.52
CA GLY A 326 -6.65 1.03 -2.36
C GLY A 326 -5.60 2.10 -2.03
N VAL A 327 -5.35 2.32 -0.73
CA VAL A 327 -4.24 3.17 -0.25
C VAL A 327 -2.91 2.66 -0.80
N SER A 328 -2.65 1.35 -0.67
CA SER A 328 -1.40 0.73 -1.11
C SER A 328 -1.18 0.87 -2.61
N SER A 329 -2.22 0.63 -3.41
CA SER A 329 -2.15 0.74 -4.88
C SER A 329 -1.80 2.14 -5.36
N ALA A 330 -2.45 3.17 -4.81
CA ALA A 330 -2.18 4.55 -5.21
C ALA A 330 -0.82 5.03 -4.68
N MET A 331 -0.48 4.68 -3.44
CA MET A 331 0.76 5.10 -2.81
C MET A 331 1.99 4.48 -3.48
N ALA A 332 1.96 3.19 -3.81
CA ALA A 332 3.05 2.52 -4.53
C ALA A 332 3.38 3.24 -5.85
N THR A 333 2.36 3.51 -6.66
CA THR A 333 2.49 4.22 -7.94
C THR A 333 3.18 5.58 -7.77
N ILE A 334 2.79 6.34 -6.75
CA ILE A 334 3.36 7.67 -6.51
C ILE A 334 4.78 7.56 -5.97
N LEU A 335 5.07 6.61 -5.08
CA LEU A 335 6.41 6.42 -4.53
C LEU A 335 7.41 5.93 -5.59
N GLU A 336 7.00 5.13 -6.57
CA GLU A 336 7.83 4.82 -7.74
C GLU A 336 8.16 6.06 -8.55
N ALA A 337 7.19 6.93 -8.78
CA ALA A 337 7.44 8.18 -9.45
C ALA A 337 8.32 9.13 -8.62
N VAL A 338 8.24 9.07 -7.29
CA VAL A 338 9.18 9.76 -6.39
C VAL A 338 10.59 9.23 -6.62
N MET A 339 10.79 7.92 -6.78
CA MET A 339 12.11 7.37 -7.07
C MET A 339 12.72 7.90 -8.37
N VAL A 340 11.90 8.22 -9.37
CA VAL A 340 12.35 8.84 -10.62
C VAL A 340 12.63 10.34 -10.42
N ASP A 341 11.63 11.11 -10.00
CA ASP A 341 11.73 12.58 -9.98
C ASP A 341 12.59 13.14 -8.83
N PHE A 342 12.79 12.35 -7.77
CA PHE A 342 13.65 12.66 -6.63
C PHE A 342 14.94 11.82 -6.61
N ALA A 343 15.27 11.10 -7.68
CA ALA A 343 16.48 10.26 -7.76
C ALA A 343 17.75 10.95 -7.22
N PRO A 344 18.08 12.21 -7.59
CA PRO A 344 19.31 12.85 -7.11
C PRO A 344 19.37 13.04 -5.59
N VAL A 345 18.23 13.32 -4.95
CA VAL A 345 18.20 13.51 -3.49
C VAL A 345 18.14 12.19 -2.75
N LEU A 346 17.51 11.17 -3.33
CA LEU A 346 17.48 9.82 -2.77
C LEU A 346 18.86 9.17 -2.81
N ASP A 347 19.61 9.34 -3.90
CA ASP A 347 20.99 8.87 -4.02
C ASP A 347 21.94 9.59 -3.07
N SER A 348 21.94 10.92 -3.09
CA SER A 348 22.86 11.70 -2.27
C SER A 348 22.66 11.49 -0.77
N ARG A 349 21.47 11.06 -0.35
CA ARG A 349 21.15 10.71 1.04
C ARG A 349 21.22 9.21 1.34
N GLY A 350 21.35 8.34 0.33
CA GLY A 350 21.33 6.89 0.52
C GLY A 350 19.96 6.32 0.90
N ALA A 351 18.86 7.00 0.58
CA ALA A 351 17.49 6.59 0.93
C ALA A 351 16.78 5.79 -0.18
N ALA A 352 17.42 5.60 -1.33
CA ALA A 352 16.85 4.93 -2.50
C ALA A 352 16.40 3.49 -2.21
N ASN A 353 17.24 2.71 -1.52
CA ASN A 353 16.97 1.31 -1.23
C ASN A 353 15.78 1.14 -0.27
N ASP A 354 15.73 1.93 0.81
CA ASP A 354 14.63 1.89 1.77
C ASP A 354 13.30 2.28 1.11
N LEU A 355 13.32 3.30 0.24
CA LEU A 355 12.12 3.73 -0.48
C LEU A 355 11.61 2.64 -1.43
N HIS A 356 12.53 1.93 -2.10
CA HIS A 356 12.13 0.78 -2.89
C HIS A 356 11.48 -0.32 -2.05
N HIS A 357 12.06 -0.67 -0.91
CA HIS A 357 11.47 -1.69 -0.04
C HIS A 357 10.07 -1.28 0.44
N ALA A 358 9.85 0.01 0.72
CA ALA A 358 8.52 0.53 1.00
C ALA A 358 7.55 0.29 -0.18
N VAL A 359 7.95 0.64 -1.40
CA VAL A 359 7.17 0.38 -2.62
C VAL A 359 6.84 -1.11 -2.75
N LEU A 360 7.83 -1.99 -2.63
CA LEU A 360 7.65 -3.43 -2.77
C LEU A 360 6.65 -4.00 -1.76
N MET A 361 6.69 -3.54 -0.50
CA MET A 361 5.72 -3.98 0.51
C MET A 361 4.30 -3.51 0.16
N LEU A 362 4.13 -2.29 -0.35
CA LEU A 362 2.82 -1.81 -0.84
C LEU A 362 2.34 -2.59 -2.07
N GLN A 363 3.25 -3.00 -2.95
CA GLN A 363 2.92 -3.86 -4.09
C GLN A 363 2.41 -5.23 -3.62
N HIS A 364 3.12 -5.90 -2.70
CA HIS A 364 2.66 -7.16 -2.12
C HIS A 364 1.29 -7.03 -1.43
N ALA A 365 1.03 -5.92 -0.75
CA ALA A 365 -0.29 -5.62 -0.20
C ALA A 365 -1.38 -5.59 -1.28
N THR A 366 -1.08 -5.09 -2.48
CA THR A 366 -2.03 -5.04 -3.60
C THR A 366 -2.26 -6.38 -4.29
N GLU A 367 -1.34 -7.33 -4.13
CA GLU A 367 -1.44 -8.67 -4.73
C GLU A 367 -2.38 -9.60 -3.95
N LEU A 368 -2.74 -9.22 -2.71
CA LEU A 368 -3.70 -9.97 -1.91
C LEU A 368 -5.12 -9.83 -2.52
N ASP A 369 -5.57 -10.86 -3.23
CA ASP A 369 -6.93 -10.92 -3.83
C ASP A 369 -7.76 -12.09 -3.24
N PRO A 370 -8.20 -11.99 -1.98
CA PRO A 370 -9.04 -13.01 -1.39
C PRO A 370 -10.47 -12.93 -1.93
N PHE A 371 -11.01 -14.09 -2.33
CA PHE A 371 -12.42 -14.19 -2.74
C PHE A 371 -13.40 -13.78 -1.64
N VAL A 372 -13.05 -14.08 -0.38
CA VAL A 372 -13.73 -13.62 0.84
C VAL A 372 -12.65 -13.30 1.85
N VAL A 373 -12.71 -12.13 2.48
CA VAL A 373 -11.77 -11.77 3.54
C VAL A 373 -12.10 -12.61 4.77
N GLN A 374 -11.13 -13.42 5.18
CA GLN A 374 -11.25 -14.29 6.35
C GLN A 374 -10.51 -13.69 7.54
N GLU A 375 -11.19 -13.70 8.68
CA GLU A 375 -10.71 -13.19 9.97
C GLU A 375 -10.53 -14.35 10.96
N SER A 376 -9.67 -15.31 10.61
CA SER A 376 -9.36 -16.40 11.54
C SER A 376 -8.53 -15.92 12.73
N ASP A 377 -8.52 -16.71 13.80
CA ASP A 377 -7.59 -16.48 14.91
C ASP A 377 -6.13 -16.54 14.41
N TYR A 378 -5.22 -15.79 15.03
CA TYR A 378 -3.79 -15.81 14.68
C TYR A 378 -3.15 -17.19 14.81
N SER A 379 -3.70 -18.03 15.70
CA SER A 379 -3.32 -19.44 15.88
C SER A 379 -4.21 -20.42 15.11
N GLY A 380 -5.16 -19.89 14.32
CA GLY A 380 -6.12 -20.65 13.55
C GLY A 380 -5.49 -21.39 12.38
N PHE A 381 -6.21 -22.39 11.87
CA PHE A 381 -5.81 -23.13 10.68
C PHE A 381 -6.07 -22.35 9.38
N PHE A 382 -7.04 -21.42 9.40
CA PHE A 382 -7.41 -20.60 8.25
C PHE A 382 -6.61 -19.29 8.23
N ALA A 383 -6.53 -18.66 7.06
CA ALA A 383 -5.84 -17.39 6.91
C ALA A 383 -6.56 -16.27 7.66
N ASN A 384 -5.78 -15.34 8.20
CA ASN A 384 -6.26 -14.04 8.62
C ASN A 384 -5.76 -13.00 7.61
N HIS A 385 -6.65 -12.55 6.73
CA HIS A 385 -6.28 -11.69 5.61
C HIS A 385 -5.98 -10.26 6.07
N ARG A 386 -6.70 -9.75 7.09
CA ARG A 386 -6.37 -8.45 7.69
C ARG A 386 -5.01 -8.44 8.36
N ALA A 387 -4.64 -9.50 9.06
CA ALA A 387 -3.30 -9.65 9.64
C ALA A 387 -2.21 -9.74 8.58
N ASN A 388 -2.45 -10.48 7.49
CA ASN A 388 -1.51 -10.57 6.37
C ASN A 388 -1.31 -9.20 5.70
N MET A 389 -2.38 -8.44 5.49
CA MET A 389 -2.33 -7.08 4.97
C MET A 389 -1.57 -6.16 5.94
N ALA A 390 -1.87 -6.21 7.24
CA ALA A 390 -1.23 -5.39 8.27
C ALA A 390 0.29 -5.58 8.29
N ALA A 391 0.78 -6.82 8.12
CA ALA A 391 2.22 -7.08 8.04
C ALA A 391 2.91 -6.27 6.92
N PHE A 392 2.34 -6.24 5.72
CA PHE A 392 2.88 -5.45 4.60
C PHE A 392 2.77 -3.94 4.83
N ILE A 393 1.62 -3.47 5.33
CA ILE A 393 1.39 -2.05 5.65
C ILE A 393 2.40 -1.56 6.70
N SER A 394 2.59 -2.33 7.78
CA SER A 394 3.50 -2.03 8.87
C SER A 394 4.96 -1.99 8.39
N HIS A 395 5.39 -2.94 7.56
CA HIS A 395 6.71 -2.91 6.94
C HIS A 395 6.90 -1.70 6.01
N ALA A 396 5.93 -1.40 5.15
CA ALA A 396 5.97 -0.22 4.28
C ALA A 396 6.12 1.07 5.09
N ARG A 397 5.35 1.20 6.17
CA ARG A 397 5.42 2.32 7.10
C ARG A 397 6.80 2.46 7.73
N ALA A 398 7.39 1.36 8.21
CA ALA A 398 8.73 1.36 8.81
C ALA A 398 9.80 1.82 7.81
N TYR A 399 9.78 1.32 6.57
CA TYR A 399 10.70 1.77 5.54
C TYR A 399 10.52 3.25 5.18
N ILE A 400 9.28 3.75 5.08
CA ILE A 400 9.04 5.19 4.90
C ILE A 400 9.64 6.02 6.05
N GLN A 401 9.52 5.53 7.29
CA GLN A 401 10.12 6.17 8.45
C GLN A 401 11.65 6.21 8.36
N PHE A 402 12.29 5.14 7.90
CA PHE A 402 13.73 5.11 7.66
C PHE A 402 14.13 6.11 6.56
N VAL A 403 13.41 6.16 5.44
CA VAL A 403 13.64 7.16 4.38
C VAL A 403 13.56 8.58 4.93
N ILE A 404 12.53 8.90 5.73
CA ILE A 404 12.38 10.23 6.35
C ILE A 404 13.60 10.54 7.22
N LYS A 405 14.02 9.60 8.09
CA LYS A 405 15.15 9.77 8.99
C LYS A 405 16.45 9.98 8.21
N THR A 406 16.76 9.12 7.25
CA THR A 406 17.96 9.17 6.42
C THR A 406 18.04 10.45 5.59
N MET A 407 16.92 10.98 5.10
CA MET A 407 16.90 12.25 4.38
C MET A 407 16.98 13.49 5.28
N SER A 408 16.65 13.35 6.57
CA SER A 408 16.65 14.45 7.55
C SER A 408 18.03 14.70 8.17
N THR A 409 18.89 13.69 8.17
CA THR A 409 20.31 13.76 8.54
C THR A 409 21.11 14.24 7.34
#